data_AF-A0A0J1B6U4-F1
#
_entry.id   AF-A0A0J1B6U4-F1
#
_cell.length_a   1.000
_cell.length_b   1.000
_cell.length_c   1.000
_cell.angle_alpha   90.00
_cell.angle_beta   90.00
_cell.angle_gamma   90.00
#
_symmetry.space_group_name_H-M   'P 1'
#
loop_
_entity.id
_entity.type
_entity.pdbx_description
1 polymer ?
#
loop_
_entity_poly.entity_id
_entity_poly.type
_entity_poly.pdbx_seq_one_letter_code
_entity_poly.pdbx_strand_id
1 'polypeptide(L)'
;MMKDLCKQLCARIDAEMLSSRLIDSLCRVGDDELRECLARATPHQQQIIAVRAVDCIRHLKAQSMLIIGMMIHVFILATPDMARGDQIEEMYEETGVSRSQQYRCRNAFLRFGRTLLTNPRLAALFVAEAIKLLSEPKVPEAASYEAIKRAHNGEIITIKVAESIIKAHSPSTKFNPERIEASGRSDVSDVSVGTANDVKSGPAAPTRTCSGRGQIDAEAMKGIAKRHAQLERQKMLKADGMGKCVHHDNAVQVFIRSVKQEGDPTPEEILYGLQQAYERLRMKHPVLAIVAGGLETSHLGA
;
A
#
# COMPACT_ATOMS: atom_id res chain seq x y z
N MET A 1 -13.53 25.24 -24.47
CA MET A 1 -13.07 24.33 -23.41
C MET A 1 -11.58 23.96 -23.56
N MET A 2 -11.11 23.45 -24.71
CA MET A 2 -9.69 23.02 -24.86
C MET A 2 -8.61 24.11 -24.79
N LYS A 3 -8.85 25.33 -25.31
CA LYS A 3 -7.89 26.44 -25.21
C LYS A 3 -7.58 26.82 -23.76
N ASP A 4 -8.47 26.49 -22.83
CA ASP A 4 -8.25 26.71 -21.40
C ASP A 4 -7.41 25.61 -20.76
N LEU A 5 -7.34 24.39 -21.30
CA LEU A 5 -6.60 23.30 -20.66
C LEU A 5 -5.09 23.55 -20.67
N CYS A 6 -4.51 23.84 -21.84
CA CYS A 6 -3.08 24.16 -21.94
C CYS A 6 -2.75 25.46 -21.15
N LYS A 7 -3.67 26.44 -21.11
CA LYS A 7 -3.53 27.62 -20.24
C LYS A 7 -3.60 27.28 -18.75
N GLN A 8 -4.50 26.40 -18.31
CA GLN A 8 -4.62 25.95 -16.93
C GLN A 8 -3.38 25.17 -16.50
N LEU A 9 -2.85 24.31 -17.39
CA LEU A 9 -1.61 23.56 -17.17
C LEU A 9 -0.37 24.46 -17.12
N CYS A 10 -0.41 25.66 -17.72
CA CYS A 10 0.68 26.65 -17.68
C CYS A 10 0.48 27.76 -16.63
N ALA A 11 -0.75 28.11 -16.27
CA ALA A 11 -1.08 29.11 -15.26
C ALA A 11 -0.54 28.66 -13.90
N ARG A 12 -0.01 29.56 -13.05
CA ARG A 12 0.48 29.19 -11.71
C ARG A 12 -0.63 28.44 -10.97
N ILE A 13 -0.56 27.12 -10.95
CA ILE A 13 -1.29 26.30 -10.00
C ILE A 13 -0.48 26.51 -8.73
N ASP A 14 -0.96 27.39 -7.87
CA ASP A 14 -0.49 27.40 -6.50
C ASP A 14 -0.57 25.99 -5.93
N ALA A 15 0.22 25.69 -4.90
CA ALA A 15 0.42 24.34 -4.39
C ALA A 15 -0.84 23.61 -3.88
N GLU A 16 -2.04 24.19 -4.05
CA GLU A 16 -3.26 23.47 -4.43
C GLU A 16 -3.11 22.79 -5.81
N MET A 17 -2.04 22.00 -5.94
CA MET A 17 -1.98 20.67 -6.54
C MET A 17 -3.20 20.32 -7.39
N LEU A 18 -3.00 20.14 -8.71
CA LEU A 18 -3.92 19.49 -9.66
C LEU A 18 -5.29 19.26 -9.05
N SER A 19 -6.09 20.33 -8.93
CA SER A 19 -7.39 20.22 -8.29
C SER A 19 -8.13 19.02 -8.87
N SER A 20 -8.93 18.32 -8.05
CA SER A 20 -9.72 17.17 -8.53
C SER A 20 -10.40 17.48 -9.88
N ARG A 21 -10.84 18.72 -10.06
CA ARG A 21 -11.37 19.26 -11.33
C ARG A 21 -10.43 19.20 -12.52
N LEU A 22 -9.14 19.51 -12.37
CA LEU A 22 -8.16 19.43 -13.46
C LEU A 22 -7.83 17.97 -13.80
N ILE A 23 -7.73 17.09 -12.80
CA ILE A 23 -7.57 15.64 -13.04
C ILE A 23 -8.81 15.10 -13.77
N ASP A 24 -10.01 15.42 -13.29
CA ASP A 24 -11.27 15.03 -13.92
C ASP A 24 -11.37 15.55 -15.35
N SER A 25 -10.90 16.78 -15.59
CA SER A 25 -10.86 17.35 -16.94
C SER A 25 -9.88 16.60 -17.84
N LEU A 26 -8.68 16.27 -17.34
CA LEU A 26 -7.69 15.49 -18.09
C LEU A 26 -8.19 14.08 -18.40
N CYS A 27 -8.86 13.41 -17.46
CA CYS A 27 -9.42 12.07 -17.66
C CYS A 27 -10.59 12.02 -18.65
N ARG A 28 -11.23 13.16 -18.93
CA ARG A 28 -12.32 13.28 -19.91
C ARG A 28 -11.83 13.59 -21.33
N VAL A 29 -10.55 13.95 -21.48
CA VAL A 29 -9.96 14.31 -22.77
C VAL A 29 -9.21 13.10 -23.33
N GLY A 30 -9.47 12.74 -24.58
CA GLY A 30 -8.80 11.61 -25.22
C GLY A 30 -7.32 11.87 -25.52
N ASP A 31 -6.53 10.81 -25.70
CA ASP A 31 -5.09 10.93 -25.99
C ASP A 31 -4.80 11.76 -27.25
N ASP A 32 -5.61 11.63 -28.29
CA ASP A 32 -5.46 12.38 -29.54
C ASP A 32 -5.75 13.88 -29.35
N GLU A 33 -6.75 14.21 -28.53
CA GLU A 33 -7.09 15.60 -28.18
C GLU A 33 -5.99 16.24 -27.31
N LEU A 34 -5.43 15.49 -26.36
CA LEU A 34 -4.27 15.92 -25.57
C LEU A 34 -3.07 16.19 -26.49
N ARG A 35 -2.79 15.29 -27.44
CA ARG A 35 -1.70 15.46 -28.41
C ARG A 35 -1.90 16.71 -29.26
N GLU A 36 -3.13 16.98 -29.72
CA GLU A 36 -3.45 18.20 -30.47
C GLU A 36 -3.31 19.48 -29.61
N CYS A 37 -3.71 19.46 -28.33
CA CYS A 37 -3.47 20.60 -27.42
C CYS A 37 -1.97 20.87 -27.27
N LEU A 38 -1.19 19.83 -27.00
CA LEU A 38 0.25 19.94 -26.80
C LEU A 38 0.98 20.38 -28.08
N ALA A 39 0.54 19.93 -29.26
CA ALA A 39 1.08 20.35 -30.54
C ALA A 39 0.87 21.85 -30.83
N ARG A 40 -0.16 22.46 -30.24
CA ARG A 40 -0.44 23.91 -30.33
C ARG A 40 0.30 24.73 -29.27
N ALA A 41 0.88 24.10 -28.25
CA ALA A 41 1.63 24.79 -27.21
C ALA A 41 3.02 25.19 -27.73
N THR A 42 3.55 26.32 -27.25
CA THR A 42 4.92 26.72 -27.57
C THR A 42 5.93 25.77 -26.90
N PRO A 43 7.18 25.67 -27.40
CA PRO A 43 8.21 24.84 -26.76
C PRO A 43 8.43 25.17 -25.28
N HIS A 44 8.35 26.46 -24.92
CA HIS A 44 8.45 26.90 -23.53
C HIS A 44 7.27 26.40 -22.67
N GLN A 45 6.05 26.45 -23.20
CA GLN A 45 4.86 25.93 -22.51
C GLN A 45 4.95 24.42 -22.33
N GLN A 46 5.38 23.68 -23.35
CA GLN A 46 5.60 22.23 -23.26
C GLN A 46 6.60 21.89 -22.15
N GLN A 47 7.70 22.65 -22.06
CA GLN A 47 8.68 22.47 -20.99
C GLN A 47 8.09 22.72 -19.59
N ILE A 48 7.30 23.80 -19.43
CA ILE A 48 6.61 24.09 -18.16
C ILE A 48 5.66 22.94 -17.79
N ILE A 49 4.88 22.45 -18.75
CA ILE A 49 3.93 21.35 -18.54
C ILE A 49 4.68 20.09 -18.11
N ALA A 50 5.79 19.74 -18.77
CA ALA A 50 6.60 18.57 -18.44
C ALA A 50 7.17 18.64 -17.02
N VAL A 51 7.75 19.78 -16.62
CA VAL A 51 8.27 20.00 -15.26
C VAL A 51 7.15 19.83 -14.23
N ARG A 52 5.98 20.41 -14.49
CA ARG A 52 4.82 20.30 -13.59
C ARG A 52 4.28 18.89 -13.49
N ALA A 53 4.21 18.15 -14.58
CA ALA A 53 3.79 16.75 -14.56
C ALA A 53 4.71 15.93 -13.65
N VAL A 54 6.02 16.13 -13.75
CA VAL A 54 7.02 15.47 -12.90
C VAL A 54 6.83 15.84 -11.43
N ASP A 55 6.69 17.13 -11.12
CA ASP A 55 6.48 17.59 -9.73
C ASP A 55 5.17 17.06 -9.16
N CYS A 56 4.12 17.00 -9.99
CA CYS A 56 2.83 16.44 -9.60
C CYS A 56 2.93 14.95 -9.28
N ILE A 57 3.57 14.16 -10.14
CA ILE A 57 3.79 12.73 -9.91
C ILE A 57 4.59 12.52 -8.63
N ARG A 58 5.63 13.33 -8.39
CA ARG A 58 6.46 13.23 -7.19
C ARG A 58 5.64 13.50 -5.93
N HIS A 59 4.90 14.61 -5.92
CA HIS A 59 4.03 14.98 -4.83
C HIS A 59 2.97 13.91 -4.54
N LEU A 60 2.21 13.49 -5.57
CA LEU A 60 1.14 12.49 -5.40
C LEU A 60 1.67 11.17 -4.83
N LYS A 61 2.84 10.70 -5.27
CA LYS A 61 3.45 9.49 -4.72
C LYS A 61 3.86 9.65 -3.25
N ALA A 62 4.49 10.77 -2.90
CA ALA A 62 4.89 11.05 -1.53
C ALA A 62 3.66 11.20 -0.62
N GLN A 63 2.69 12.01 -1.03
CA GLN A 63 1.47 12.28 -0.29
C GLN A 63 0.62 11.01 -0.10
N SER A 64 0.37 10.25 -1.16
CA SER A 64 -0.39 8.99 -1.07
C SER A 64 0.26 8.02 -0.09
N MET A 65 1.59 7.87 -0.14
CA MET A 65 2.31 7.01 0.80
C MET A 65 2.16 7.47 2.25
N LEU A 66 2.23 8.77 2.51
CA LEU A 66 2.07 9.35 3.85
C LEU A 66 0.64 9.25 4.36
N ILE A 67 -0.37 9.47 3.50
CA ILE A 67 -1.79 9.28 3.84
C ILE A 67 -2.07 7.82 4.16
N ILE A 68 -1.60 6.88 3.33
CA ILE A 68 -1.70 5.44 3.64
C ILE A 68 -1.05 5.17 5.00
N GLY A 69 0.16 5.69 5.24
CA GLY A 69 0.84 5.54 6.53
C GLY A 69 0.05 6.10 7.73
N MET A 70 -0.62 7.23 7.55
CA MET A 70 -1.50 7.84 8.54
C MET A 70 -2.71 6.94 8.84
N MET A 71 -3.40 6.46 7.81
CA MET A 71 -4.58 5.60 7.98
C MET A 71 -4.22 4.27 8.64
N ILE A 72 -3.08 3.69 8.27
CA ILE A 72 -2.53 2.51 8.96
C ILE A 72 -2.27 2.83 10.44
N HIS A 73 -1.68 3.98 10.74
CA HIS A 73 -1.42 4.38 12.12
C HIS A 73 -2.71 4.58 12.92
N VAL A 74 -3.73 5.20 12.33
CA VAL A 74 -5.05 5.38 12.94
C VAL A 74 -5.73 4.04 13.23
N PHE A 75 -5.72 3.11 12.27
CA PHE A 75 -6.28 1.76 12.48
C PHE A 75 -5.66 1.08 13.70
N ILE A 76 -4.34 1.13 13.83
CA ILE A 76 -3.61 0.52 14.96
C ILE A 76 -4.03 1.11 16.30
N LEU A 77 -4.25 2.42 16.35
CA LEU A 77 -4.72 3.11 17.55
C LEU A 77 -6.20 2.83 17.83
N ALA A 78 -7.00 2.58 16.80
CA ALA A 78 -8.43 2.29 16.90
C ALA A 78 -8.72 0.83 17.30
N THR A 79 -7.77 -0.08 17.13
CA THR A 79 -7.90 -1.51 17.46
C THR A 79 -6.91 -1.95 18.55
N PRO A 80 -6.89 -1.31 19.74
CA PRO A 80 -5.86 -1.57 20.76
C PRO A 80 -5.91 -2.99 21.31
N ASP A 81 -7.08 -3.64 21.27
CA ASP A 81 -7.30 -4.99 21.79
C ASP A 81 -6.83 -6.10 20.84
N MET A 82 -6.52 -5.77 19.59
CA MET A 82 -5.97 -6.72 18.62
C MET A 82 -4.45 -6.83 18.77
N ALA A 83 -3.92 -8.05 18.76
CA ALA A 83 -2.48 -8.25 18.73
C ALA A 83 -1.89 -7.64 17.44
N ARG A 84 -0.66 -7.12 17.53
CA ARG A 84 -0.01 -6.41 16.41
C ARG A 84 0.09 -7.22 15.12
N GLY A 85 0.28 -8.54 15.25
CA GLY A 85 0.30 -9.47 14.12
C GLY A 85 -1.06 -9.50 13.41
N ASP A 86 -2.13 -9.71 14.18
CA ASP A 86 -3.51 -9.80 13.68
C ASP A 86 -3.96 -8.50 13.01
N GLN A 87 -3.60 -7.35 13.60
CA GLN A 87 -3.85 -6.03 12.98
C GLN A 87 -3.27 -5.90 11.57
N ILE A 88 -2.11 -6.50 11.33
CA ILE A 88 -1.41 -6.41 10.04
C ILE A 88 -2.03 -7.35 9.02
N GLU A 89 -2.39 -8.57 9.44
CA GLU A 89 -3.03 -9.55 8.57
C GLU A 89 -4.44 -9.11 8.19
N GLU A 90 -5.26 -8.63 9.14
CA GLU A 90 -6.60 -8.06 8.87
C GLU A 90 -6.48 -6.93 7.83
N MET A 91 -5.52 -6.03 8.00
CA MET A 91 -5.32 -4.94 7.06
C MET A 91 -4.86 -5.41 5.68
N TYR A 92 -4.05 -6.47 5.62
CA TYR A 92 -3.66 -7.07 4.35
C TYR A 92 -4.86 -7.71 3.64
N GLU A 93 -5.70 -8.45 4.37
CA GLU A 93 -6.91 -9.08 3.84
C GLU A 93 -7.88 -8.03 3.29
N GLU A 94 -8.10 -6.93 4.02
CA GLU A 94 -9.06 -5.89 3.65
C GLU A 94 -8.57 -4.96 2.53
N THR A 95 -7.27 -4.64 2.50
CA THR A 95 -6.74 -3.60 1.60
C THR A 95 -5.81 -4.12 0.50
N GLY A 96 -5.34 -5.36 0.61
CA GLY A 96 -4.29 -5.91 -0.25
C GLY A 96 -2.89 -5.30 -0.03
N VAL A 97 -2.72 -4.35 0.90
CA VAL A 97 -1.43 -3.70 1.15
C VAL A 97 -0.52 -4.67 1.91
N SER A 98 0.56 -5.09 1.26
CA SER A 98 1.50 -6.06 1.84
C SER A 98 2.08 -5.58 3.18
N ARG A 99 2.37 -6.53 4.08
CA ARG A 99 2.96 -6.27 5.39
C ARG A 99 4.19 -5.36 5.35
N SER A 100 5.13 -5.60 4.42
CA SER A 100 6.31 -4.76 4.25
C SER A 100 5.96 -3.33 3.85
N GLN A 101 4.96 -3.15 2.98
CA GLN A 101 4.50 -1.84 2.57
C GLN A 101 3.78 -1.12 3.72
N GLN A 102 3.00 -1.84 4.54
CA GLN A 102 2.35 -1.27 5.71
C GLN A 102 3.37 -0.67 6.69
N TYR A 103 4.43 -1.41 7.03
CA TYR A 103 5.50 -0.90 7.90
C TYR A 103 6.20 0.32 7.31
N ARG A 104 6.56 0.28 6.01
CA ARG A 104 7.23 1.39 5.34
C ARG A 104 6.38 2.66 5.32
N CYS A 105 5.11 2.55 4.92
CA CYS A 105 4.16 3.66 4.91
C CYS A 105 3.97 4.24 6.31
N ARG A 106 3.74 3.38 7.31
CA ARG A 106 3.56 3.81 8.71
C ARG A 106 4.80 4.54 9.23
N ASN A 107 6.00 4.00 9.02
CA ASN A 107 7.23 4.64 9.48
C ASN A 107 7.47 5.97 8.76
N ALA A 108 7.21 6.04 7.46
CA ALA A 108 7.25 7.28 6.70
C ALA A 108 6.31 8.34 7.28
N PHE A 109 5.07 7.97 7.63
CA PHE A 109 4.14 8.87 8.29
C PHE A 109 4.63 9.31 9.69
N LEU A 110 5.07 8.38 10.53
CA LEU A 110 5.54 8.72 11.87
C LEU A 110 6.73 9.69 11.86
N ARG A 111 7.61 9.56 10.85
CA ARG A 111 8.82 10.38 10.74
C ARG A 111 8.60 11.70 10.01
N PHE A 112 7.82 11.71 8.94
CA PHE A 112 7.68 12.86 8.04
C PHE A 112 6.24 13.35 7.88
N GLY A 113 5.25 12.54 8.23
CA GLY A 113 3.85 12.77 7.91
C GLY A 113 3.32 14.11 8.41
N ARG A 114 3.57 14.46 9.67
CA ARG A 114 3.11 15.73 10.24
C ARG A 114 3.65 16.95 9.48
N THR A 115 4.94 16.95 9.16
CA THR A 115 5.60 18.06 8.46
C THR A 115 5.22 18.12 6.98
N LEU A 116 5.22 16.99 6.28
CA LEU A 116 5.02 16.97 4.83
C LEU A 116 3.54 17.04 4.43
N LEU A 117 2.62 16.46 5.21
CA LEU A 117 1.18 16.56 4.91
C LEU A 117 0.62 17.96 5.15
N THR A 118 1.19 18.71 6.10
CA THR A 118 0.80 20.12 6.35
C THR A 118 1.50 21.11 5.43
N ASN A 119 2.55 20.69 4.72
CA ASN A 119 3.29 21.53 3.78
C ASN A 119 3.46 20.84 2.41
N PRO A 120 2.44 20.94 1.53
CA PRO A 120 2.46 20.28 0.22
C PRO A 120 3.64 20.68 -0.67
N ARG A 121 4.08 21.94 -0.59
CA ARG A 121 5.25 22.46 -1.32
C ARG A 121 6.52 21.72 -0.91
N LEU A 122 6.70 21.54 0.39
CA LEU A 122 7.84 20.79 0.92
C LEU A 122 7.76 19.31 0.53
N ALA A 123 6.58 18.69 0.60
CA ALA A 123 6.38 17.30 0.18
C ALA A 123 6.74 17.07 -1.30
N ALA A 124 6.49 18.05 -2.18
CA ALA A 124 6.84 17.97 -3.60
C ALA A 124 8.37 17.93 -3.86
N LEU A 125 9.20 18.22 -2.85
CA LEU A 125 10.66 18.12 -2.93
C LEU A 125 11.17 16.74 -2.52
N PHE A 126 10.33 15.85 -2.00
CA PHE A 126 10.73 14.51 -1.60
C PHE A 126 10.29 13.46 -2.62
N VAL A 127 11.23 12.62 -3.06
CA VAL A 127 10.88 11.38 -3.77
C VAL A 127 10.38 10.35 -2.75
N ALA A 128 9.28 9.65 -3.04
CA ALA A 128 8.68 8.67 -2.12
C ALA A 128 9.68 7.61 -1.62
N GLU A 129 10.55 7.09 -2.49
CA GLU A 129 11.60 6.14 -2.09
C GLU A 129 12.64 6.74 -1.13
N ALA A 130 12.96 8.04 -1.28
CA ALA A 130 13.86 8.72 -0.35
C ALA A 130 13.23 8.84 1.05
N ILE A 131 11.92 9.12 1.12
CA ILE A 131 11.17 9.12 2.38
C ILE A 131 11.22 7.73 3.03
N LYS A 132 11.01 6.66 2.25
CA LYS A 132 11.08 5.28 2.77
C LYS A 132 12.43 5.01 3.42
N LEU A 133 13.54 5.29 2.71
CA LEU A 133 14.89 5.11 3.22
C LEU A 133 15.14 5.91 4.50
N LEU A 134 14.83 7.21 4.49
CA LEU A 134 15.06 8.09 5.64
C LEU A 134 14.14 7.80 6.85
N SER A 135 13.10 7.01 6.66
CA SER A 135 12.16 6.59 7.70
C SER A 135 12.45 5.20 8.27
N GLU A 136 13.48 4.52 7.79
CA GLU A 136 13.84 3.20 8.31
C GLU A 136 14.21 3.29 9.81
N PRO A 137 13.83 2.31 10.65
CA PRO A 137 14.08 2.39 12.10
C PRO A 137 15.55 2.54 12.49
N LYS A 138 16.48 2.02 11.67
CA LYS A 138 17.93 2.14 11.87
C LYS A 138 18.50 3.52 11.51
N VAL A 139 17.74 4.36 10.81
CA VAL A 139 18.22 5.67 10.37
C VAL A 139 18.08 6.67 11.52
N PRO A 140 19.15 7.38 11.90
CA PRO A 140 19.10 8.39 12.96
C PRO A 140 18.10 9.51 12.66
N GLU A 141 17.49 10.07 13.71
CA GLU A 141 16.52 11.17 13.57
C GLU A 141 17.14 12.44 13.00
N ALA A 142 18.41 12.69 13.32
CA ALA A 142 19.20 13.78 12.75
C ALA A 142 19.25 13.74 11.21
N ALA A 143 19.29 12.54 10.59
CA ALA A 143 19.26 12.41 9.14
C ALA A 143 17.93 12.90 8.55
N SER A 144 16.81 12.58 9.19
CA SER A 144 15.48 13.03 8.76
C SER A 144 15.33 14.55 8.90
N TYR A 145 15.83 15.13 10.01
CA TYR A 145 15.85 16.58 10.19
C TYR A 145 16.73 17.30 9.17
N GLU A 146 17.91 16.76 8.84
CA GLU A 146 18.75 17.33 7.79
C GLU A 146 18.06 17.28 6.42
N ALA A 147 17.39 16.18 6.08
CA ALA A 147 16.63 16.09 4.84
C ALA A 147 15.54 17.16 4.74
N ILE A 148 14.79 17.40 5.83
CA ILE A 148 13.80 18.48 5.90
C ILE A 148 14.45 19.85 5.72
N LYS A 149 15.59 20.10 6.39
CA LYS A 149 16.33 21.36 6.28
C LYS A 149 16.81 21.62 4.85
N ARG A 150 17.38 20.62 4.19
CA ARG A 150 17.82 20.70 2.78
C ARG A 150 16.65 20.97 1.84
N ALA A 151 15.51 20.30 2.06
CA ALA A 151 14.29 20.56 1.30
C ALA A 151 13.75 21.99 1.52
N HIS A 152 13.82 22.52 2.73
CA HIS A 152 13.48 23.94 2.98
C HIS A 152 14.36 24.92 2.19
N ASN A 153 15.60 24.54 1.90
CA ASN A 153 16.52 25.32 1.05
C ASN A 153 16.28 25.09 -0.45
N GLY A 154 15.24 24.35 -0.84
CA GLY A 154 14.88 24.08 -2.23
C GLY A 154 15.56 22.85 -2.85
N GLU A 155 16.32 22.07 -2.09
CA GLU A 155 16.95 20.84 -2.60
C GLU A 155 15.91 19.73 -2.77
N ILE A 156 15.92 19.05 -3.93
CA ILE A 156 15.10 17.86 -4.15
C ILE A 156 15.77 16.67 -3.46
N ILE A 157 15.06 16.09 -2.50
CA ILE A 157 15.49 14.91 -1.74
C ILE A 157 15.24 13.66 -2.59
N THR A 158 16.22 13.36 -3.44
CA THR A 158 16.28 12.13 -4.22
C THR A 158 16.85 10.98 -3.39
N ILE A 159 16.83 9.75 -3.93
CA ILE A 159 17.44 8.57 -3.29
C ILE A 159 18.92 8.82 -2.97
N LYS A 160 19.69 9.37 -3.93
CA LYS A 160 21.13 9.66 -3.75
C LYS A 160 21.38 10.67 -2.64
N VAL A 161 20.53 11.70 -2.55
CA VAL A 161 20.61 12.71 -1.48
C VAL A 161 20.30 12.06 -0.14
N ALA A 162 19.25 11.25 -0.05
CA ALA A 162 18.91 10.49 1.16
C ALA A 162 20.05 9.58 1.61
N GLU A 163 20.64 8.79 0.71
CA GLU A 163 21.81 7.93 1.00
C GLU A 163 22.99 8.74 1.52
N SER A 164 23.28 9.89 0.90
CA SER A 164 24.36 10.78 1.36
C SER A 164 24.10 11.32 2.77
N ILE A 165 22.86 11.71 3.08
CA ILE A 165 22.49 12.20 4.41
C ILE A 165 22.59 11.05 5.43
N ILE A 166 22.07 9.86 5.11
CA ILE A 166 22.16 8.69 5.98
C ILE A 166 23.62 8.36 6.27
N LYS A 167 24.49 8.37 5.25
CA LYS A 167 25.93 8.11 5.42
C LYS A 167 26.62 9.14 6.32
N ALA A 168 26.22 10.41 6.25
CA ALA A 168 26.79 11.47 7.09
C ALA A 168 26.40 11.33 8.57
N HIS A 169 25.23 10.76 8.85
CA HIS A 169 24.69 10.61 10.21
C HIS A 169 24.81 9.21 10.79
N SER A 170 25.06 8.21 9.96
CA SER A 170 25.33 6.86 10.45
C SER A 170 26.69 6.89 11.15
N PRO A 171 26.80 6.37 12.38
CA PRO A 171 28.11 6.24 13.01
C PRO A 171 28.96 5.43 12.05
N SER A 172 30.00 6.05 11.49
CA SER A 172 30.99 5.32 10.73
C SER A 172 31.48 4.26 11.71
N THR A 173 31.13 3.00 11.47
CA THR A 173 31.90 1.90 12.02
C THR A 173 33.25 2.08 11.35
N LYS A 174 34.10 2.94 11.93
CA LYS A 174 35.53 2.91 11.69
C LYS A 174 35.88 1.50 12.13
N PHE A 175 35.95 0.61 11.15
CA PHE A 175 36.59 -0.67 11.32
C PHE A 175 37.95 -0.32 11.90
N ASN A 176 38.15 -0.63 13.18
CA ASN A 176 39.42 -0.44 13.85
C ASN A 176 40.17 -1.77 13.65
N PRO A 177 41.07 -1.90 12.66
CA PRO A 177 41.77 -3.16 12.41
C PRO A 177 42.72 -3.55 13.56
N GLU A 178 42.92 -2.69 14.57
CA GLU A 178 43.86 -2.92 15.67
C GLU A 178 43.34 -3.77 16.84
N ARG A 179 42.14 -4.38 16.75
CA ARG A 179 41.57 -5.16 17.87
C ARG A 179 41.35 -6.65 17.61
N ILE A 180 42.12 -7.26 16.70
CA ILE A 180 42.11 -8.72 16.49
C ILE A 180 43.32 -9.43 17.15
N GLU A 181 44.31 -8.73 17.70
CA GLU A 181 45.45 -9.37 18.36
C GLU A 181 45.59 -9.01 19.86
N ALA A 182 44.56 -9.28 20.67
CA ALA A 182 44.72 -9.43 22.12
C ALA A 182 43.42 -9.93 22.77
N SER A 183 43.12 -11.22 22.65
CA SER A 183 42.36 -11.96 23.66
C SER A 183 42.41 -13.45 23.33
N GLY A 184 43.45 -14.12 23.83
CA GLY A 184 43.55 -15.57 23.81
C GLY A 184 42.52 -16.24 24.71
N ARG A 185 42.09 -17.43 24.26
CA ARG A 185 41.71 -18.65 25.01
C ARG A 185 40.81 -18.52 26.25
N SER A 186 39.58 -19.08 26.13
CA SER A 186 39.08 -20.12 27.06
C SER A 186 37.85 -20.85 26.48
N ASP A 187 38.07 -22.11 26.10
CA ASP A 187 37.32 -23.32 26.45
C ASP A 187 35.77 -23.40 26.50
N VAL A 188 35.27 -24.42 25.75
CA VAL A 188 34.05 -25.25 25.92
C VAL A 188 32.71 -24.56 25.55
N SER A 189 31.78 -25.09 24.74
CA SER A 189 31.46 -26.41 24.16
C SER A 189 30.44 -26.26 23.01
N ASP A 190 30.49 -27.19 22.05
CA ASP A 190 29.41 -27.84 21.29
C ASP A 190 28.12 -27.06 20.91
N VAL A 191 27.83 -26.99 19.61
CA VAL A 191 26.84 -27.86 18.93
C VAL A 191 27.00 -27.70 17.42
N SER A 192 27.11 -28.83 16.73
CA SER A 192 27.26 -28.96 15.27
C SER A 192 25.93 -28.77 14.54
N VAL A 193 25.94 -28.10 13.37
CA VAL A 193 25.09 -28.45 12.22
C VAL A 193 25.92 -28.24 10.96
N GLY A 194 26.10 -29.33 10.20
CA GLY A 194 27.02 -29.39 9.07
C GLY A 194 26.53 -28.66 7.82
N THR A 195 27.49 -28.16 7.05
CA THR A 195 27.33 -27.80 5.63
C THR A 195 28.35 -28.57 4.81
N ALA A 196 27.83 -29.24 3.78
CA ALA A 196 28.60 -29.99 2.81
C ALA A 196 29.17 -29.07 1.71
N ASN A 197 30.42 -29.37 1.38
CA ASN A 197 31.10 -29.31 0.08
C ASN A 197 31.42 -27.96 -0.58
N ASP A 198 32.73 -27.69 -0.56
CA ASP A 198 33.54 -27.07 -1.60
C ASP A 198 33.22 -27.57 -3.01
N VAL A 199 33.02 -26.66 -3.98
CA VAL A 199 33.56 -26.79 -5.34
C VAL A 199 33.94 -25.42 -5.92
N LYS A 200 35.25 -25.24 -6.08
CA LYS A 200 36.06 -24.52 -7.08
C LYS A 200 35.44 -23.48 -8.01
N SER A 201 36.14 -22.34 -8.04
CA SER A 201 36.13 -21.23 -8.99
C SER A 201 36.48 -21.61 -10.45
N GLY A 202 35.82 -20.95 -11.42
CA GLY A 202 36.17 -20.89 -12.85
C GLY A 202 35.06 -20.23 -13.70
N PRO A 203 35.33 -19.70 -14.91
CA PRO A 203 35.16 -18.27 -15.20
C PRO A 203 34.00 -17.85 -16.15
N ALA A 204 33.72 -16.55 -16.11
CA ALA A 204 33.13 -15.64 -17.13
C ALA A 204 31.96 -16.09 -18.04
N ALA A 205 30.80 -15.47 -17.77
CA ALA A 205 29.66 -15.07 -18.63
C ALA A 205 29.26 -15.89 -19.87
N PRO A 206 27.94 -16.13 -20.02
CA PRO A 206 27.27 -15.45 -21.12
C PRO A 206 25.94 -14.78 -20.73
N THR A 207 25.65 -13.71 -21.47
CA THR A 207 24.43 -12.91 -21.52
C THR A 207 23.17 -13.78 -21.61
N ARG A 208 22.32 -13.73 -20.57
CA ARG A 208 20.99 -14.35 -20.58
C ARG A 208 20.03 -13.48 -21.40
N THR A 209 19.73 -13.94 -22.61
CA THR A 209 18.57 -13.47 -23.39
C THR A 209 17.28 -13.94 -22.71
N CYS A 210 16.47 -13.00 -22.23
CA CYS A 210 15.11 -13.25 -21.77
C CYS A 210 14.17 -13.47 -22.98
N SER A 211 14.29 -14.60 -23.66
CA SER A 211 13.33 -15.04 -24.68
C SER A 211 12.80 -16.41 -24.31
N GLY A 212 11.91 -16.43 -23.32
CA GLY A 212 11.23 -17.63 -22.85
C GLY A 212 9.88 -17.27 -22.29
N ARG A 213 8.95 -16.78 -23.12
CA ARG A 213 7.52 -16.96 -22.85
C ARG A 213 7.26 -18.45 -23.01
N GLY A 214 7.59 -19.20 -21.97
CA GLY A 214 7.30 -20.62 -21.86
C GLY A 214 5.82 -20.82 -22.10
N GLN A 215 5.50 -21.77 -22.97
CA GLN A 215 4.17 -22.34 -23.09
C GLN A 215 3.63 -22.59 -21.68
N ILE A 216 2.45 -22.06 -21.39
CA ILE A 216 1.77 -22.28 -20.11
C ILE A 216 1.67 -23.80 -19.95
N ASP A 217 2.37 -24.32 -18.95
CA ASP A 217 2.46 -25.74 -18.67
C ASP A 217 1.04 -26.33 -18.58
N ALA A 218 0.74 -27.25 -19.49
CA ALA A 218 -0.57 -27.85 -19.61
C ALA A 218 -0.99 -28.57 -18.31
N GLU A 219 -0.01 -29.04 -17.53
CA GLU A 219 -0.26 -29.61 -16.21
C GLU A 219 -0.68 -28.55 -15.18
N ALA A 220 -0.10 -27.35 -15.24
CA ALA A 220 -0.50 -26.24 -14.38
C ALA A 220 -1.94 -25.79 -14.66
N MET A 221 -2.35 -25.72 -15.94
CA MET A 221 -3.74 -25.40 -16.31
C MET A 221 -4.72 -26.49 -15.85
N LYS A 222 -4.35 -27.77 -15.93
CA LYS A 222 -5.16 -28.89 -15.42
C LYS A 222 -5.31 -28.83 -13.90
N GLY A 223 -4.26 -28.42 -13.19
CA GLY A 223 -4.28 -28.17 -11.75
C GLY A 223 -5.22 -27.03 -11.33
N ILE A 224 -5.21 -25.92 -12.09
CA ILE A 224 -6.11 -24.78 -11.86
C ILE A 224 -7.57 -25.18 -12.10
N ALA A 225 -7.86 -25.88 -13.20
CA ALA A 225 -9.22 -26.35 -13.51
C ALA A 225 -9.76 -27.30 -12.43
N LYS A 226 -8.93 -28.20 -11.92
CA LYS A 226 -9.32 -29.13 -10.83
C LYS A 226 -9.61 -28.39 -9.52
N ARG A 227 -8.82 -27.36 -9.16
CA ARG A 227 -9.08 -26.52 -7.99
C ARG A 227 -10.38 -25.71 -8.15
N HIS A 228 -10.64 -25.17 -9.34
CA HIS A 228 -11.89 -24.46 -9.61
C HIS A 228 -13.11 -25.37 -9.46
N ALA A 229 -13.07 -26.59 -10.02
CA ALA A 229 -14.15 -27.56 -9.87
C ALA A 229 -14.36 -27.99 -8.41
N GLN A 230 -13.28 -28.12 -7.63
CA GLN A 230 -13.37 -28.44 -6.20
C GLN A 230 -13.97 -27.30 -5.38
N LEU A 231 -13.61 -26.04 -5.68
CA LEU A 231 -14.19 -24.86 -5.06
C LEU A 231 -15.68 -24.72 -5.38
N GLU A 232 -16.08 -24.91 -6.64
CA GLU A 232 -17.49 -24.89 -7.03
C GLU A 232 -18.30 -26.00 -6.35
N ARG A 233 -17.73 -27.21 -6.24
CA ARG A 233 -18.37 -28.31 -5.48
C ARG A 233 -18.50 -27.99 -3.99
N GLN A 234 -17.50 -27.35 -3.39
CA GLN A 234 -17.59 -26.87 -2.00
C GLN A 234 -18.61 -25.75 -1.82
N LYS A 235 -18.74 -24.84 -2.79
CA LYS A 235 -19.78 -23.80 -2.79
C LYS A 235 -21.18 -24.41 -2.90
N MET A 236 -21.39 -25.38 -3.78
CA MET A 236 -22.67 -26.07 -3.92
C MET A 236 -23.04 -26.87 -2.66
N LEU A 237 -22.10 -27.62 -2.08
CA LEU A 237 -22.33 -28.36 -0.82
C LEU A 237 -22.62 -27.43 0.37
N LYS A 238 -22.06 -26.22 0.35
CA LYS A 238 -22.37 -25.18 1.34
C LYS A 238 -23.73 -24.53 1.07
N ALA A 239 -24.14 -24.38 -0.19
CA ALA A 239 -25.42 -23.77 -0.58
C ALA A 239 -26.62 -24.63 -0.19
N ASP A 240 -26.53 -25.97 -0.31
CA ASP A 240 -27.62 -26.90 0.06
C ASP A 240 -27.98 -26.89 1.57
N GLY A 241 -27.16 -26.26 2.42
CA GLY A 241 -27.42 -26.13 3.87
C GLY A 241 -27.57 -24.69 4.37
N MET A 242 -27.39 -23.69 3.50
CA MET A 242 -27.61 -22.29 3.81
C MET A 242 -29.07 -21.97 3.54
N GLY A 243 -29.79 -21.49 4.56
CA GLY A 243 -31.22 -21.18 4.43
C GLY A 243 -31.51 -20.04 3.47
N LYS A 244 -32.65 -19.36 3.64
CA LYS A 244 -33.03 -18.26 2.75
C LYS A 244 -32.04 -17.10 2.90
N CYS A 245 -31.52 -16.60 1.77
CA CYS A 245 -30.76 -15.35 1.76
C CYS A 245 -31.73 -14.21 2.08
N VAL A 246 -31.52 -13.55 3.21
CA VAL A 246 -32.37 -12.43 3.67
C VAL A 246 -31.70 -11.08 3.44
N HIS A 247 -30.38 -11.08 3.23
CA HIS A 247 -29.61 -9.88 2.93
C HIS A 247 -28.40 -10.22 2.06
N HIS A 248 -28.16 -9.41 1.04
CA HIS A 248 -27.03 -9.51 0.13
C HIS A 248 -26.60 -8.11 -0.28
N ASP A 249 -25.35 -7.75 0.04
CA ASP A 249 -24.68 -6.58 -0.51
C ASP A 249 -23.28 -6.95 -1.04
N ASN A 250 -22.50 -5.93 -1.42
CA ASN A 250 -21.16 -6.13 -1.97
C ASN A 250 -20.14 -6.68 -0.96
N ALA A 251 -20.42 -6.61 0.34
CA ALA A 251 -19.51 -6.98 1.43
C ALA A 251 -19.99 -8.19 2.25
N VAL A 252 -21.30 -8.42 2.37
CA VAL A 252 -21.92 -9.35 3.32
C VAL A 252 -23.12 -10.05 2.69
N GLN A 253 -23.23 -11.35 2.95
CA GLN A 253 -24.44 -12.13 2.66
C GLN A 253 -24.91 -12.80 3.94
N VAL A 254 -26.17 -12.57 4.32
CA VAL A 254 -26.79 -13.18 5.50
C VAL A 254 -27.84 -14.18 5.07
N PHE A 255 -27.66 -15.42 5.51
CA PHE A 255 -28.58 -16.53 5.29
C PHE A 255 -29.19 -16.93 6.63
N ILE A 256 -30.52 -17.04 6.68
CA ILE A 256 -31.25 -17.46 7.88
C ILE A 256 -31.94 -18.78 7.59
N ARG A 257 -31.78 -19.73 8.51
CA ARG A 257 -32.46 -21.03 8.47
C ARG A 257 -33.13 -21.31 9.80
N SER A 258 -34.35 -21.83 9.76
CA SER A 258 -34.99 -22.39 10.95
C SER A 258 -34.26 -23.67 11.35
N VAL A 259 -33.84 -23.77 12.61
CA VAL A 259 -33.13 -24.95 13.14
C VAL A 259 -34.11 -26.02 13.63
N LYS A 260 -35.38 -25.66 13.87
CA LYS A 260 -36.33 -26.51 14.60
C LYS A 260 -37.76 -26.55 14.04
N GLN A 261 -38.10 -25.75 13.03
CA GLN A 261 -39.47 -25.72 12.49
C GLN A 261 -39.49 -26.05 11.00
N GLU A 262 -40.44 -26.90 10.62
CA GLU A 262 -40.92 -27.00 9.24
C GLU A 262 -41.73 -25.74 8.93
N GLY A 263 -41.08 -24.68 8.46
CA GLY A 263 -41.72 -23.41 8.14
C GLY A 263 -40.74 -22.29 7.77
N ASP A 264 -41.24 -21.30 7.04
CA ASP A 264 -40.47 -20.09 6.73
C ASP A 264 -40.30 -19.23 8.01
N PRO A 265 -39.11 -18.63 8.24
CA PRO A 265 -38.86 -17.81 9.42
C PRO A 265 -39.74 -16.55 9.43
N THR A 266 -40.18 -16.13 10.62
CA THR A 266 -41.00 -14.91 10.77
C THR A 266 -40.16 -13.64 10.54
N PRO A 267 -40.77 -12.49 10.22
CA PRO A 267 -40.05 -11.22 10.09
C PRO A 267 -39.22 -10.84 11.32
N GLU A 268 -39.72 -11.12 12.53
CA GLU A 268 -39.02 -10.86 13.78
C GLU A 268 -37.78 -11.76 13.94
N GLU A 269 -37.90 -13.03 13.57
CA GLU A 269 -36.78 -13.98 13.57
C GLU A 269 -35.72 -13.59 12.52
N ILE A 270 -36.16 -13.08 11.37
CA ILE A 270 -35.26 -12.55 10.34
C ILE A 270 -34.49 -11.34 10.88
N LEU A 271 -35.19 -10.39 11.50
CA LEU A 271 -34.59 -9.19 12.08
C LEU A 271 -33.59 -9.54 13.19
N TYR A 272 -33.96 -10.44 14.09
CA TYR A 272 -33.07 -10.91 15.16
C TYR A 272 -31.84 -11.63 14.60
N GLY A 273 -32.03 -12.50 13.60
CA GLY A 273 -30.93 -13.20 12.94
C GLY A 273 -29.97 -12.24 12.23
N LEU A 274 -30.50 -11.18 11.61
CA LEU A 274 -29.70 -10.11 11.01
C LEU A 274 -28.90 -9.36 12.09
N GLN A 275 -29.53 -8.92 13.17
CA GLN A 275 -28.83 -8.24 14.28
C GLN A 275 -27.69 -9.10 14.84
N GLN A 276 -27.93 -10.39 15.09
CA GLN A 276 -26.91 -11.32 15.56
C GLN A 276 -25.79 -11.54 14.52
N ALA A 277 -26.12 -11.60 13.23
CA ALA A 277 -25.12 -11.71 12.17
C ALA A 277 -24.25 -10.44 12.10
N TYR A 278 -24.85 -9.26 12.22
CA TYR A 278 -24.14 -7.98 12.27
C TYR A 278 -23.29 -7.82 13.52
N GLU A 279 -23.77 -8.21 14.69
CA GLU A 279 -22.96 -8.22 15.91
C GLU A 279 -21.75 -9.14 15.75
N ARG A 280 -21.94 -10.35 15.22
CA ARG A 280 -20.82 -11.27 14.93
C ARG A 280 -19.86 -10.70 13.89
N LEU A 281 -20.37 -10.07 12.84
CA LEU A 281 -19.54 -9.39 11.84
C LEU A 281 -18.77 -8.24 12.47
N ARG A 282 -19.39 -7.43 13.31
CA ARG A 282 -18.75 -6.32 14.03
C ARG A 282 -17.64 -6.79 14.96
N MET A 283 -17.85 -7.92 15.63
CA MET A 283 -16.83 -8.52 16.49
C MET A 283 -15.68 -9.15 15.71
N LYS A 284 -15.96 -9.70 14.52
CA LYS A 284 -14.97 -10.48 13.75
C LYS A 284 -14.24 -9.65 12.69
N HIS A 285 -14.94 -8.73 12.03
CA HIS A 285 -14.49 -7.88 10.92
C HIS A 285 -15.03 -6.46 11.13
N PRO A 286 -14.46 -5.71 12.09
CA PRO A 286 -14.99 -4.42 12.52
C PRO A 286 -15.01 -3.36 11.40
N VAL A 287 -14.08 -3.44 10.44
CA VAL A 287 -14.03 -2.52 9.29
C VAL A 287 -15.20 -2.77 8.33
N LEU A 288 -15.43 -4.03 7.94
CA LEU A 288 -16.57 -4.41 7.11
C LEU A 288 -17.91 -4.06 7.77
N ALA A 289 -18.00 -4.22 9.09
CA ALA A 289 -19.20 -3.88 9.84
C ALA A 289 -19.52 -2.37 9.83
N ILE A 290 -18.51 -1.48 9.81
CA ILE A 290 -18.73 -0.02 9.70
C ILE A 290 -19.29 0.34 8.32
N VAL A 291 -18.77 -0.30 7.26
CA VAL A 291 -19.27 -0.09 5.88
C VAL A 291 -20.72 -0.57 5.77
N ALA A 292 -21.04 -1.70 6.40
CA ALA A 292 -22.37 -2.28 6.38
C ALA A 292 -23.36 -1.58 7.35
N GLY A 293 -22.88 -0.89 8.39
CA GLY A 293 -23.69 -0.15 9.37
C GLY A 293 -24.42 1.09 8.83
N GLY A 294 -24.14 1.53 7.60
CA GLY A 294 -24.89 2.60 6.93
C GLY A 294 -26.35 2.23 6.59
N LEU A 295 -26.76 0.97 6.78
CA LEU A 295 -28.04 0.41 6.33
C LEU A 295 -29.16 0.39 7.39
N GLU A 296 -28.87 0.61 8.68
CA GLU A 296 -29.89 0.54 9.74
C GLU A 296 -31.02 1.58 9.59
N THR A 297 -30.84 2.62 8.76
CA THR A 297 -31.83 3.69 8.59
C THR A 297 -32.71 3.57 7.35
N SER A 298 -32.37 2.72 6.37
CA SER A 298 -33.09 2.68 5.08
C SER A 298 -34.19 1.62 5.01
N HIS A 299 -34.17 0.61 5.89
CA HIS A 299 -35.16 -0.49 5.88
C HIS A 299 -36.14 -0.49 7.06
N LEU A 300 -35.97 0.40 8.05
CA LEU A 300 -36.91 0.56 9.17
C LEU A 300 -38.00 1.63 8.90
N GLY A 301 -38.05 2.18 7.68
CA GLY A 301 -38.93 3.31 7.31
C GLY A 301 -39.81 3.08 6.08
N ALA A 302 -40.05 1.84 5.65
CA ALA A 302 -40.97 1.50 4.55
C ALA A 302 -41.98 0.44 4.98
#